data_AF-S4RC26-F1
#
_entry.id   AF-S4RC26-F1
#
_cell.length_a   1.000
_cell.length_b   1.000
_cell.length_c   1.000
_cell.angle_alpha   90.00
_cell.angle_beta   90.00
_cell.angle_gamma   90.00
#
_symmetry.space_group_name_H-M   'P 1'
#
loop_
_entity.id
_entity.type
_entity.pdbx_description
1 polymer ?
#
loop_
_entity_poly.entity_id
_entity_poly.type
_entity_poly.pdbx_seq_one_letter_code
_entity_poly.pdbx_strand_id
1 'polypeptide(L)'
;TTQSKTLLKEDQLPMGFPVIDNGPVLRVVERTRLATMLCVVSGTPDPEITWYKDLLPVDTGYNQGRIKQLRSAMSEPTPTQNPTTPLTFHI
;
A
#
# COMPACT_ATOMS: atom_id res chain seq x y z
N THR A 1 14.91 -6.42 17.41
CA THR A 1 15.41 -5.85 16.15
C THR A 1 15.17 -4.36 16.16
N THR A 2 16.22 -3.55 16.32
CA THR A 2 16.08 -2.08 16.33
C THR A 2 16.03 -1.60 14.89
N GLN A 3 14.88 -1.12 14.42
CA GLN A 3 14.82 -0.42 13.13
C GLN A 3 15.45 0.96 13.31
N SER A 4 16.65 1.17 12.76
CA SER A 4 17.25 2.49 12.67
C SER A 4 16.52 3.28 11.58
N LYS A 5 15.67 4.23 11.99
CA LYS A 5 15.01 5.18 11.07
C LYS A 5 15.87 6.43 10.96
N THR A 6 16.48 6.64 9.80
CA THR A 6 17.23 7.85 9.47
C THR A 6 16.35 8.79 8.65
N LEU A 7 16.37 10.09 8.96
CA LEU A 7 15.71 11.11 8.15
C LEU A 7 16.67 11.51 7.02
N LEU A 8 16.29 11.21 5.78
CA LEU A 8 16.99 11.64 4.57
C LEU A 8 16.22 12.79 3.92
N LYS A 9 16.96 13.70 3.27
CA LYS A 9 16.35 14.70 2.39
C LYS A 9 16.12 14.08 1.01
N GLU A 10 15.23 14.69 0.22
CA GLU A 10 14.88 14.23 -1.12
C GLU A 10 16.11 14.14 -2.06
N ASP A 11 17.03 15.10 -1.96
CA ASP A 11 18.27 15.16 -2.74
C ASP A 11 19.29 14.07 -2.35
N GLN A 12 19.04 13.34 -1.26
CA GLN A 12 19.93 12.32 -0.71
C GLN A 12 19.33 10.91 -0.79
N LEU A 13 18.19 10.75 -1.47
CA LEU A 13 17.56 9.44 -1.61
C LEU A 13 18.42 8.51 -2.49
N PRO A 14 18.65 7.25 -2.06
CA PRO A 14 19.37 6.29 -2.89
C PRO A 14 18.54 5.92 -4.13
N MET A 15 19.23 5.47 -5.18
CA MET A 15 18.55 4.91 -6.34
C MET A 15 17.68 3.71 -5.92
N GLY A 16 16.44 3.65 -6.43
CA GLY A 16 15.49 2.61 -6.07
C GLY A 16 14.73 2.86 -4.75
N PHE A 17 14.90 4.02 -4.11
CA PHE A 17 14.09 4.39 -2.95
C PHE A 17 12.58 4.35 -3.28
N PRO A 18 11.73 3.84 -2.39
CA PRO A 18 10.30 3.71 -2.68
C PRO A 18 9.61 5.05 -2.94
N VAL A 19 8.83 5.14 -4.01
CA VAL A 19 8.04 6.33 -4.38
C VAL A 19 6.59 5.94 -4.55
N ILE A 20 5.68 6.71 -3.96
CA ILE A 20 4.23 6.53 -4.17
C ILE A 20 3.87 7.22 -5.48
N ASP A 21 3.66 6.44 -6.54
CA ASP A 21 3.27 6.98 -7.84
C ASP A 21 1.78 7.37 -7.83
N ASN A 22 0.94 6.54 -7.22
CA ASN A 22 -0.49 6.80 -7.06
C ASN A 22 -0.96 6.37 -5.67
N GLY A 23 -1.46 7.33 -4.89
CA GLY A 23 -1.97 7.09 -3.54
C GLY A 23 -3.48 6.82 -3.47
N PRO A 24 -3.99 6.43 -2.29
CA PRO A 24 -5.41 6.30 -2.04
C PRO A 24 -6.11 7.66 -2.16
N VAL A 25 -7.27 7.66 -2.83
CA VAL A 25 -8.09 8.86 -3.01
C VAL A 25 -9.29 8.83 -2.07
N LEU A 26 -9.80 10.01 -1.71
CA LEU A 26 -11.06 10.11 -0.99
C LEU A 26 -12.18 9.50 -1.82
N ARG A 27 -12.94 8.58 -1.22
CA ARG A 27 -14.10 7.95 -1.83
C ARG A 27 -15.27 7.93 -0.87
N VAL A 28 -16.46 8.24 -1.38
CA VAL A 28 -17.73 8.06 -0.67
C VAL A 28 -18.34 6.76 -1.15
N VAL A 29 -18.67 5.88 -0.22
CA VAL A 29 -19.23 4.55 -0.51
C VAL A 29 -20.44 4.35 0.39
N GLU A 30 -21.49 3.71 -0.14
CA GLU A 30 -22.67 3.36 0.64
C GLU A 30 -22.32 2.40 1.78
N ARG A 31 -23.05 2.50 2.90
CA ARG A 31 -22.97 1.52 3.99
C ARG A 31 -23.25 0.12 3.44
N THR A 32 -22.57 -0.90 3.96
CA THR A 32 -22.59 -2.32 3.55
C THR A 32 -21.99 -2.65 2.19
N ARG A 33 -21.48 -1.66 1.44
CA ARG A 33 -20.69 -1.91 0.23
C ARG A 33 -19.20 -2.06 0.53
N LEU A 34 -18.53 -2.68 -0.44
CA LEU A 34 -17.08 -2.79 -0.47
C LEU A 34 -16.45 -1.45 -0.87
N ALA A 35 -15.50 -0.99 -0.07
CA ALA A 35 -14.62 0.11 -0.40
C ALA A 35 -13.22 -0.45 -0.71
N THR A 36 -12.65 -0.05 -1.84
CA THR A 36 -11.29 -0.42 -2.25
C THR A 36 -10.44 0.82 -2.34
N MET A 37 -9.35 0.84 -1.57
CA MET A 37 -8.26 1.80 -1.70
C MET A 37 -7.12 1.18 -2.48
N LEU A 38 -6.50 1.98 -3.35
CA LEU A 38 -5.40 1.55 -4.21
C LEU A 38 -4.15 2.34 -3.85
N CYS A 39 -3.00 1.68 -3.84
CA CYS A 39 -1.69 2.28 -3.68
C CYS A 39 -0.74 1.64 -4.68
N VAL A 40 -0.10 2.47 -5.49
CA VAL A 40 0.92 2.10 -6.46
C VAL A 40 2.24 2.68 -5.98
N VAL A 41 3.24 1.82 -5.80
CA VAL A 41 4.55 2.22 -5.30
C VAL A 41 5.61 1.67 -6.25
N SER A 42 6.52 2.53 -6.69
CA SER A 42 7.72 2.13 -7.42
C SER A 42 8.91 2.05 -6.46
N GLY A 43 9.92 1.24 -6.77
CA GLY A 43 11.09 1.05 -5.92
C GLY A 43 11.87 -0.19 -6.30
N THR A 44 13.11 -0.31 -5.84
CA THR A 44 13.93 -1.51 -6.05
C THR A 44 14.83 -1.72 -4.83
N PRO A 45 14.76 -2.87 -4.12
CA PRO A 45 13.86 -4.02 -4.37
C PRO A 45 12.37 -3.66 -4.18
N ASP A 46 11.47 -4.55 -4.60
CA ASP A 46 10.04 -4.31 -4.53
C ASP A 46 9.60 -3.90 -3.12
N PRO A 47 8.94 -2.73 -2.97
CA PRO A 47 8.58 -2.21 -1.66
C PRO A 47 7.43 -3.00 -1.02
N GLU A 48 7.49 -3.15 0.30
CA GLU A 48 6.37 -3.68 1.08
C GLU A 48 5.40 -2.57 1.47
N ILE A 49 4.13 -2.73 1.11
CA ILE A 49 3.08 -1.75 1.43
C ILE A 49 2.31 -2.19 2.67
N THR A 50 2.24 -1.29 3.66
CA THR A 50 1.46 -1.45 4.89
C THR A 50 0.45 -0.33 5.04
N TRP A 51 -0.70 -0.62 5.65
CA TRP A 51 -1.81 0.32 5.74
C TRP A 51 -2.05 0.77 7.18
N TYR A 52 -2.35 2.06 7.34
CA TYR A 52 -2.71 2.67 8.61
C TYR A 52 -4.07 3.37 8.49
N LYS A 53 -4.88 3.27 9.54
CA LYS A 53 -6.14 4.02 9.70
C LYS A 53 -6.08 4.73 11.04
N ASP A 54 -6.35 6.03 11.03
CA ASP A 54 -6.32 6.88 12.24
C ASP A 54 -5.02 6.70 13.04
N LEU A 55 -3.89 6.60 12.32
CA LEU A 55 -2.53 6.38 12.85
C LEU A 55 -2.29 5.02 13.51
N LEU A 56 -3.24 4.07 13.40
CA LEU A 56 -3.10 2.70 13.88
C LEU A 56 -2.89 1.73 12.70
N PRO A 57 -2.06 0.68 12.87
CA PRO A 57 -1.87 -0.32 11.82
C PRO A 57 -3.19 -1.04 11.54
N VAL A 58 -3.51 -1.22 10.26
CA VAL A 58 -4.68 -1.98 9.86
C VAL A 58 -4.40 -3.47 10.07
N ASP A 59 -5.19 -4.09 10.95
CA ASP A 59 -5.09 -5.51 11.22
C ASP A 59 -5.97 -6.32 10.26
N THR A 60 -5.37 -7.04 9.33
CA THR A 60 -6.11 -7.90 8.39
C THR A 60 -6.45 -9.28 8.95
N GLY A 61 -5.88 -9.68 10.09
CA GLY A 61 -6.06 -11.01 10.70
C GLY A 61 -7.26 -11.07 11.66
N TYR A 62 -7.50 -10.01 12.42
CA TYR A 62 -8.52 -10.00 13.48
C TYR A 62 -9.91 -9.50 13.03
N ASN A 63 -10.04 -9.01 11.79
CA ASN A 63 -11.26 -8.36 11.29
C ASN A 63 -12.32 -9.30 10.69
N GLN A 64 -12.33 -10.60 11.02
CA GLN A 64 -13.31 -11.59 10.51
C GLN A 64 -13.48 -11.58 8.97
N GLY A 65 -12.42 -11.24 8.22
CA GLY A 65 -12.47 -11.12 6.75
C GLY A 65 -13.13 -9.84 6.22
N ARG A 66 -13.53 -8.90 7.08
CA ARG A 66 -14.08 -7.59 6.68
C ARG A 66 -13.05 -6.72 5.94
N ILE A 67 -11.77 -6.84 6.31
CA ILE A 67 -10.66 -6.13 5.69
C ILE A 67 -9.73 -7.15 5.03
N LYS A 68 -9.38 -6.91 3.76
CA LYS A 68 -8.48 -7.76 2.97
C LYS A 68 -7.46 -6.89 2.25
N GLN A 69 -6.18 -7.12 2.54
CA GLN A 69 -5.09 -6.61 1.70
C GLN A 69 -4.84 -7.62 0.60
N LEU A 70 -5.10 -7.21 -0.64
CA LEU A 70 -4.77 -7.99 -1.82
C LEU A 70 -3.36 -7.61 -2.28
N ARG A 71 -2.62 -8.59 -2.79
CA ARG A 71 -1.41 -8.34 -3.57
C ARG A 71 -1.82 -8.49 -5.03
N SER A 72 -1.57 -7.49 -5.86
CA SER A 72 -1.67 -7.71 -7.30
C SER A 72 -0.58 -8.72 -7.65
N ALA A 73 -0.95 -9.90 -8.15
CA ALA A 73 0.03 -10.85 -8.65
C ALA A 73 0.71 -10.21 -9.86
N MET A 74 2.05 -10.13 -9.84
CA MET A 74 2.84 -9.87 -11.04
C MET A 74 2.63 -11.05 -12.00
N SER A 75 1.63 -10.96 -12.86
CA SER A 75 1.60 -11.79 -14.07
C SER A 75 2.55 -11.14 -15.08
N GLU A 76 3.69 -11.79 -15.28
CA GLU A 76 4.71 -11.52 -16.32
C GLU A 76 5.58 -10.26 -16.17
N PRO A 77 6.84 -10.31 -16.64
CA PRO A 77 7.72 -9.15 -16.76
C PRO A 77 7.25 -8.27 -17.91
N THR A 78 6.12 -7.60 -17.73
CA THR A 78 5.71 -6.51 -18.61
C THR A 78 6.31 -5.20 -18.08
N PRO A 79 6.99 -4.39 -18.90
CA PRO A 79 7.75 -3.22 -18.48
C PRO A 79 6.90 -2.03 -18.00
N THR A 80 5.62 -2.22 -17.68
CA THR A 80 4.64 -1.14 -17.56
C THR A 80 3.71 -1.22 -16.35
N GLN A 81 3.90 -2.13 -15.40
CA GLN A 81 2.99 -2.23 -14.25
C GLN A 81 3.71 -2.19 -12.91
N ASN A 82 3.71 -1.01 -12.29
CA ASN A 82 4.21 -0.79 -10.94
C ASN A 82 3.38 -1.62 -9.93
N PRO A 83 4.02 -2.19 -8.88
CA PRO A 83 3.32 -3.02 -7.93
C PRO A 83 2.19 -2.22 -7.24
N THR A 84 0.99 -2.79 -7.28
CA THR A 84 -0.22 -2.21 -6.71
C THR A 84 -0.73 -3.10 -5.59
N THR A 85 -1.03 -2.55 -4.41
CA THR A 85 -1.67 -3.32 -3.33
C THR A 85 -3.03 -2.73 -2.99
N PRO A 86 -4.13 -3.34 -3.42
CA PRO A 86 -5.46 -2.93 -2.99
C PRO A 86 -5.70 -3.26 -1.51
N LEU A 87 -6.24 -2.31 -0.76
CA LEU A 87 -6.87 -2.57 0.55
C LEU A 87 -8.38 -2.47 0.40
N THR A 88 -9.07 -3.59 0.61
CA THR A 88 -10.52 -3.66 0.52
C THR A 88 -11.13 -3.82 1.91
N PHE A 89 -12.16 -3.04 2.22
CA PHE A 89 -12.90 -3.15 3.48
C PHE A 89 -14.42 -3.08 3.26
N HIS A 90 -15.17 -3.81 4.09
CA HIS A 90 -16.63 -3.72 4.16
C HIS A 90 -17.03 -2.59 5.13
N ILE A 91 -17.70 -1.56 4.60
CA ILE A 91 -18.20 -0.39 5.35
C ILE A 91 -19.36 -0.79 6.27
#